data_AF-A0A7W8WLU9-F1
#
_entry.id   AF-A0A7W8WLU9-F1
#
_cell.length_a   1.000
_cell.length_b   1.000
_cell.length_c   1.000
_cell.angle_alpha   90.00
_cell.angle_beta   90.00
_cell.angle_gamma   90.00
#
_symmetry.space_group_name_H-M   'P 1'
#
loop_
_entity.id
_entity.type
_entity.pdbx_description
1 polymer ?
#
loop_
_entity_poly.entity_id
_entity_poly.type
_entity_poly.pdbx_seq_one_letter_code
_entity_poly.pdbx_strand_id
1 'polypeptide(L)'
;MKANELSRLLRQAAELLDLYEGKDLLHVLDDLTKLKSRASQQGERAKPRGRANPVQEKGRLNDFASWCASADLREIEAAIQSDDLFAVGENIRSLASILGLNLGKRQSRDDSIQTLISYLDRTRVHQVISRRNSPEASAKPVVGAREEQGSDESNEEGRGIGNG
;
A
#
# COMPACT_ATOMS: atom_id res chain seq x y z
N MET A 1 45.80 9.60 6.02
CA MET A 1 44.72 10.45 6.56
C MET A 1 45.20 11.89 6.58
N LYS A 2 44.37 12.82 6.11
CA LYS A 2 44.65 14.25 6.23
C LYS A 2 44.48 14.67 7.71
N ALA A 3 45.24 15.65 8.19
CA ALA A 3 45.19 16.10 9.59
C ALA A 3 43.75 16.47 10.05
N ASN A 4 42.96 17.03 9.13
CA ASN A 4 41.55 17.35 9.37
C ASN A 4 40.69 16.11 9.64
N GLU A 5 40.94 14.99 8.95
CA GLU A 5 40.20 13.73 9.15
C GLU A 5 40.54 13.11 10.51
N LEU A 6 41.83 13.16 10.90
CA LEU A 6 42.28 12.68 12.20
C LEU A 6 41.65 13.49 13.34
N SER A 7 41.60 14.82 13.21
CA SER A 7 40.99 15.69 14.22
C SER A 7 39.49 15.44 14.39
N ARG A 8 38.77 15.13 13.31
CA ARG A 8 37.34 14.77 13.36
C ARG A 8 37.14 13.41 14.01
N LEU A 9 37.97 12.43 13.66
CA LEU A 9 37.90 11.09 14.22
C LEU A 9 38.19 11.07 15.73
N LEU A 10 39.16 11.86 16.18
CA LEU A 10 39.47 11.97 17.62
C LEU A 10 38.34 12.66 18.40
N ARG A 11 37.69 13.67 17.82
CA ARG A 11 36.51 14.30 18.45
C ARG A 11 35.35 13.32 18.58
N GLN A 12 35.06 12.58 17.52
CA GLN A 12 34.01 11.55 17.53
C GLN A 12 34.32 10.42 18.51
N ALA A 13 35.60 10.02 18.63
CA ALA A 13 36.01 9.02 19.60
C ALA A 13 35.85 9.50 21.06
N ALA A 14 36.13 10.79 21.33
CA ALA A 14 35.92 11.38 22.65
C ALA A 14 34.43 11.44 23.02
N GLU A 15 33.58 11.94 22.11
CA GLU A 15 32.11 11.96 22.30
C GLU A 15 31.55 10.55 22.55
N LEU A 16 32.11 9.53 21.88
CA LEU A 16 31.71 8.15 22.06
C LEU A 16 32.16 7.57 23.42
N LEU A 17 33.33 7.98 23.92
CA LEU A 17 33.83 7.58 25.24
C LEU A 17 33.04 8.24 26.38
N ASP A 18 32.56 9.47 26.19
CA ASP A 18 31.71 10.15 27.18
C ASP A 18 30.39 9.39 27.44
N LEU A 19 29.91 8.64 26.45
CA LEU A 19 28.74 7.77 26.56
C LEU A 19 29.02 6.43 27.26
N TYR A 20 30.30 6.06 27.41
CA TYR A 20 30.76 4.79 27.96
C TYR A 20 31.69 5.03 29.16
N GLU A 21 31.10 5.39 30.29
CA GLU A 21 31.85 5.67 31.53
C GLU A 21 32.80 4.52 31.92
N GLY A 22 34.08 4.87 32.13
CA GLY A 22 35.10 3.95 32.64
C GLY A 22 35.55 2.85 31.67
N LYS A 23 35.25 2.97 30.37
CA LYS A 23 35.61 1.96 29.36
C LYS A 23 36.57 2.54 28.32
N ASP A 24 37.49 1.70 27.84
CA ASP A 24 38.43 2.07 26.78
C ASP A 24 37.76 2.03 25.39
N LEU A 25 38.30 2.81 24.45
CA LEU A 25 37.78 2.90 23.08
C LEU A 25 37.72 1.53 22.39
N LEU A 26 38.69 0.65 22.68
CA LEU A 26 38.69 -0.73 22.18
C LEU A 26 37.48 -1.53 22.65
N HIS A 27 37.06 -1.35 23.91
CA HIS A 27 35.89 -1.99 24.45
C HIS A 27 34.61 -1.46 23.79
N VAL A 28 34.55 -0.16 23.53
CA VAL A 28 33.41 0.45 22.82
C VAL A 28 33.32 -0.03 21.37
N LEU A 29 34.44 -0.10 20.66
CA LEU A 29 34.48 -0.62 19.29
C LEU A 29 34.14 -2.10 19.22
N ASP A 30 34.57 -2.90 20.20
CA ASP A 30 34.21 -4.31 20.31
C ASP A 30 32.71 -4.48 20.60
N ASP A 31 32.13 -3.67 21.50
CA ASP A 31 30.69 -3.64 21.75
C ASP A 31 29.89 -3.23 20.51
N LEU A 32 30.33 -2.22 19.75
CA LEU A 32 29.70 -1.82 18.48
C LEU A 32 29.80 -2.92 17.43
N THR A 33 30.92 -3.65 17.38
CA THR A 33 31.13 -4.77 16.46
C THR A 33 30.26 -5.97 16.86
N LYS A 34 30.11 -6.23 18.16
CA LYS A 34 29.17 -7.21 18.72
C LYS A 34 27.72 -6.83 18.47
N LEU A 35 27.37 -5.55 18.58
CA LEU A 35 26.04 -5.04 18.27
C LEU A 35 25.74 -5.18 16.77
N LYS A 36 26.70 -4.84 15.90
CA LYS A 36 26.56 -5.02 14.45
C LYS A 36 26.44 -6.48 14.06
N SER A 37 27.28 -7.36 14.61
CA SER A 37 27.19 -8.80 14.35
C SER A 37 25.91 -9.42 14.91
N ARG A 38 25.42 -8.95 16.07
CA ARG A 38 24.08 -9.30 16.56
C ARG A 38 22.98 -8.76 15.68
N ALA A 39 23.06 -7.54 15.15
CA ALA A 39 22.07 -7.00 14.22
C ALA A 39 22.03 -7.77 12.90
N SER A 40 23.19 -8.13 12.35
CA SER A 40 23.30 -9.00 11.16
C SER A 40 22.81 -10.42 11.44
N GLN A 41 23.10 -10.97 12.62
CA GLN A 41 22.54 -12.27 13.04
C GLN A 41 21.07 -12.16 13.44
N GLN A 42 20.55 -11.01 13.84
CA GLN A 42 19.13 -10.81 14.16
C GLN A 42 18.31 -10.65 12.87
N GLY A 43 18.93 -10.20 11.77
CA GLY A 43 18.35 -10.30 10.41
C GLY A 43 18.20 -11.74 9.90
N GLU A 44 19.07 -12.68 10.31
CA GLU A 44 18.96 -14.10 9.90
C GLU A 44 18.32 -15.02 10.97
N ARG A 45 18.34 -14.61 12.24
CA ARG A 45 17.95 -15.46 13.40
C ARG A 45 16.71 -14.95 14.13
N ALA A 46 16.13 -13.82 13.71
CA ALA A 46 14.74 -13.49 14.00
C ALA A 46 13.83 -14.00 12.87
N LYS A 47 13.75 -15.32 12.72
CA LYS A 47 12.43 -15.91 12.46
C LYS A 47 11.68 -15.82 13.77
N PRO A 48 10.79 -14.84 14.00
CA PRO A 48 9.79 -15.07 15.02
C PRO A 48 9.02 -16.29 14.55
N ARG A 49 9.16 -17.39 15.30
CA ARG A 49 8.19 -18.48 15.29
C ARG A 49 6.83 -18.02 15.85
N GLY A 50 6.59 -16.72 15.97
CA GLY A 50 5.26 -16.16 15.88
C GLY A 50 4.83 -16.25 14.43
N ARG A 51 4.15 -17.34 14.06
CA ARG A 51 3.11 -17.23 13.02
C ARG A 51 2.34 -15.95 13.36
N ALA A 52 2.43 -14.91 12.54
CA ALA A 52 1.44 -13.87 12.62
C ALA A 52 0.09 -14.59 12.54
N ASN A 53 -0.82 -14.23 13.42
CA ASN A 53 -2.10 -14.93 13.53
C ASN A 53 -2.70 -15.03 12.11
N PRO A 54 -2.98 -16.23 11.57
CA PRO A 54 -3.37 -16.40 10.17
C PRO A 54 -4.58 -15.56 9.77
N VAL A 55 -5.37 -15.13 10.76
CA VAL A 55 -6.47 -14.18 10.60
C VAL A 55 -5.99 -12.76 10.24
N GLN A 56 -4.93 -12.27 10.87
CA GLN A 56 -4.38 -10.93 10.61
C GLN A 56 -3.66 -10.86 9.26
N GLU A 57 -2.95 -11.92 8.86
CA GLU A 57 -2.31 -12.00 7.54
C GLU A 57 -3.35 -12.00 6.41
N LYS A 58 -4.45 -12.74 6.57
CA LYS A 58 -5.57 -12.69 5.61
C LYS A 58 -6.23 -11.31 5.51
N GLY A 59 -6.39 -10.61 6.63
CA GLY A 59 -6.89 -9.23 6.64
C GLY A 59 -6.02 -8.31 5.79
N ARG A 60 -4.71 -8.32 6.05
CA ARG A 60 -3.72 -7.54 5.29
C ARG A 60 -3.70 -7.89 3.81
N LEU A 61 -3.86 -9.17 3.46
CA LEU A 61 -3.94 -9.62 2.07
C LEU A 61 -5.20 -9.08 1.35
N ASN A 62 -6.35 -9.02 2.04
CA ASN A 62 -7.57 -8.44 1.50
C ASN A 62 -7.46 -6.92 1.34
N ASP A 63 -6.85 -6.24 2.32
CA ASP A 63 -6.59 -4.80 2.24
C ASP A 63 -5.66 -4.49 1.06
N PHE A 64 -4.62 -5.30 0.88
CA PHE A 64 -3.70 -5.21 -0.26
C PHE A 64 -4.41 -5.49 -1.59
N ALA A 65 -5.27 -6.52 -1.66
CA ALA A 65 -6.07 -6.81 -2.85
C ALA A 65 -7.00 -5.65 -3.22
N SER A 66 -7.57 -4.97 -2.22
CA SER A 66 -8.39 -3.77 -2.41
C SER A 66 -7.57 -2.60 -2.92
N TRP A 67 -6.37 -2.39 -2.36
CA TRP A 67 -5.42 -1.37 -2.81
C TRP A 67 -4.92 -1.61 -4.24
N CYS A 68 -4.73 -2.88 -4.64
CA CYS A 68 -4.39 -3.26 -6.02
C CYS A 68 -5.41 -2.80 -7.06
N ALA A 69 -6.66 -2.49 -6.67
CA ALA A 69 -7.66 -1.95 -7.59
C ALA A 69 -7.38 -0.48 -7.97
N SER A 70 -6.71 0.27 -7.09
CA SER A 70 -6.46 1.72 -7.25
C SER A 70 -5.00 2.08 -7.56
N ALA A 71 -4.03 1.23 -7.19
CA ALA A 71 -2.61 1.51 -7.32
C ALA A 71 -2.06 1.35 -8.74
N ASP A 72 -0.88 1.85 -9.06
CA ASP A 72 -0.26 1.57 -10.37
C ASP A 72 0.43 0.20 -10.42
N LEU A 73 0.51 -0.41 -11.61
CA LEU A 73 1.13 -1.74 -11.77
C LEU A 73 2.60 -1.77 -11.29
N ARG A 74 3.34 -0.68 -11.50
CA ARG A 74 4.72 -0.53 -11.01
C ARG A 74 4.79 -0.42 -9.49
N GLU A 75 3.82 0.25 -8.88
CA GLU A 75 3.74 0.38 -7.43
C GLU A 75 3.37 -0.96 -6.78
N ILE A 76 2.46 -1.72 -7.40
CA ILE A 76 2.09 -3.06 -6.95
C ILE A 76 3.29 -4.00 -7.02
N GLU A 77 4.04 -3.98 -8.13
CA GLU A 77 5.25 -4.81 -8.27
C GLU A 77 6.31 -4.41 -7.23
N ALA A 78 6.56 -3.11 -7.04
CA ALA A 78 7.50 -2.62 -6.05
C ALA A 78 7.09 -3.02 -4.62
N ALA A 79 5.81 -2.89 -4.28
CA ALA A 79 5.28 -3.27 -2.97
C ALA A 79 5.42 -4.77 -2.71
N ILE A 80 5.11 -5.62 -3.71
CA ILE A 80 5.29 -7.07 -3.61
C ILE A 80 6.77 -7.46 -3.46
N GLN A 81 7.69 -6.72 -4.07
CA GLN A 81 9.12 -7.01 -3.94
C GLN A 81 9.72 -6.49 -2.63
N SER A 82 9.17 -5.42 -2.04
CA SER A 82 9.70 -4.79 -0.82
C SER A 82 9.10 -5.32 0.49
N ASP A 83 7.88 -5.85 0.45
CA ASP A 83 7.15 -6.24 1.67
C ASP A 83 7.47 -7.69 2.08
N ASP A 84 7.88 -7.84 3.34
CA ASP A 84 8.16 -9.13 3.98
C ASP A 84 6.98 -10.10 3.90
N LEU A 85 5.75 -9.58 3.82
CA LEU A 85 4.55 -10.38 3.66
C LEU A 85 4.56 -11.20 2.36
N PHE A 86 5.23 -10.74 1.30
CA PHE A 86 5.32 -11.46 0.03
C PHE A 86 6.66 -12.19 -0.18
N ALA A 87 7.54 -12.19 0.84
CA ALA A 87 8.76 -12.99 0.81
C ALA A 87 8.46 -14.49 0.61
N VAL A 88 7.31 -14.95 1.11
CA VAL A 88 6.83 -16.33 0.99
C VAL A 88 5.88 -16.45 -0.21
N GLY A 89 6.19 -17.35 -1.16
CA GLY A 89 5.36 -17.57 -2.35
C GLY A 89 3.92 -18.06 -2.07
N GLU A 90 3.64 -18.54 -0.86
CA GLU A 90 2.28 -18.89 -0.43
C GLU A 90 1.38 -17.67 -0.22
N ASN A 91 1.92 -16.54 0.20
CA ASN A 91 1.16 -15.30 0.36
C ASN A 91 0.84 -14.66 -0.99
N ILE A 92 1.73 -14.77 -1.97
CA ILE A 92 1.46 -14.39 -3.37
C ILE A 92 0.35 -15.26 -3.96
N ARG A 93 0.34 -16.57 -3.68
CA ARG A 93 -0.75 -17.47 -4.09
C ARG A 93 -2.07 -17.13 -3.40
N SER A 94 -2.03 -16.80 -2.11
CA SER A 94 -3.21 -16.38 -1.36
C SER A 94 -3.79 -15.08 -1.92
N LEU A 95 -2.94 -14.09 -2.22
CA LEU A 95 -3.34 -12.84 -2.87
C LEU A 95 -3.95 -13.11 -4.25
N ALA A 96 -3.31 -13.94 -5.08
CA ALA A 96 -3.82 -14.31 -6.38
C ALA A 96 -5.21 -14.96 -6.27
N SER A 97 -5.41 -15.86 -5.31
CA SER A 97 -6.70 -16.49 -5.06
C SER A 97 -7.79 -15.49 -4.66
N ILE A 98 -7.46 -14.47 -3.86
CA ILE A 98 -8.38 -13.38 -3.50
C ILE A 98 -8.78 -12.57 -4.75
N LEU A 99 -7.83 -12.36 -5.66
CA LEU A 99 -8.04 -11.67 -6.94
C LEU A 99 -8.69 -12.56 -8.01
N GLY A 100 -9.02 -13.82 -7.71
CA GLY A 100 -9.68 -14.75 -8.63
C GLY A 100 -8.72 -15.52 -9.56
N LEU A 101 -7.41 -15.46 -9.32
CA LEU A 101 -6.38 -16.15 -10.08
C LEU A 101 -5.84 -17.36 -9.30
N ASN A 102 -5.87 -18.55 -9.91
CA ASN A 102 -5.26 -19.75 -9.34
C ASN A 102 -3.85 -19.96 -9.90
N LEU A 103 -2.84 -19.68 -9.07
CA LEU A 103 -1.44 -19.90 -9.41
C LEU A 103 -1.00 -21.35 -9.12
N GLY A 104 -0.08 -21.87 -9.94
CA GLY A 104 0.41 -23.24 -9.85
C GLY A 104 1.30 -23.46 -8.63
N LYS A 105 1.10 -24.56 -7.89
CA LYS A 105 1.86 -24.87 -6.66
C LYS A 105 3.37 -25.08 -6.86
N ARG A 106 3.81 -25.31 -8.11
CA ARG A 106 5.21 -25.53 -8.52
C ARG A 106 5.86 -24.32 -9.20
N GLN A 107 5.14 -23.22 -9.37
CA GLN A 107 5.71 -22.01 -9.98
C GLN A 107 6.69 -21.34 -9.02
N SER A 108 7.76 -20.77 -9.57
CA SER A 108 8.69 -19.97 -8.78
C SER A 108 7.98 -18.71 -8.26
N ARG A 109 8.56 -18.06 -7.25
CA ARG A 109 8.02 -16.82 -6.69
C ARG A 109 7.93 -15.75 -7.78
N ASP A 110 8.99 -15.57 -8.55
CA ASP A 110 9.08 -14.50 -9.53
C ASP A 110 8.14 -14.78 -10.72
N ASP A 111 7.99 -16.03 -11.15
CA ASP A 111 6.99 -16.42 -12.16
C ASP A 111 5.55 -16.16 -11.66
N SER A 112 5.31 -16.39 -10.38
CA SER A 112 4.02 -16.14 -9.74
C SER A 112 3.69 -14.65 -9.72
N ILE A 113 4.68 -13.79 -9.44
CA ILE A 113 4.54 -12.32 -9.47
C ILE A 113 4.26 -11.86 -10.90
N GLN A 114 5.05 -12.32 -11.88
CA GLN A 114 4.86 -11.94 -13.28
C GLN A 114 3.48 -12.35 -13.82
N THR A 115 3.01 -13.54 -13.45
CA THR A 115 1.67 -14.01 -13.81
C THR A 115 0.57 -13.16 -13.17
N LEU A 116 0.75 -12.78 -11.90
CA LEU A 116 -0.19 -11.92 -11.17
C LEU A 116 -0.28 -10.52 -11.79
N ILE A 117 0.87 -9.89 -12.09
CA ILE A 117 0.92 -8.57 -12.73
C ILE A 117 0.28 -8.62 -14.12
N SER A 118 0.60 -9.64 -14.92
CA SER A 118 -0.01 -9.84 -16.24
C SER A 118 -1.53 -10.00 -16.17
N TYR A 119 -2.04 -10.67 -15.14
CA TYR A 119 -3.48 -10.82 -14.91
C TYR A 119 -4.14 -9.49 -14.52
N LEU A 120 -3.53 -8.72 -13.62
CA LEU A 120 -4.03 -7.40 -13.22
C LEU A 120 -4.10 -6.43 -14.40
N ASP A 121 -3.06 -6.41 -15.25
CA ASP A 121 -3.03 -5.59 -16.45
C ASP A 121 -4.18 -5.92 -17.41
N ARG A 122 -4.36 -7.21 -17.74
CA ARG A 122 -5.49 -7.68 -18.56
C ARG A 122 -6.85 -7.32 -17.95
N THR A 123 -7.00 -7.48 -16.64
CA THR A 123 -8.25 -7.17 -15.93
C THR A 123 -8.59 -5.69 -16.02
N ARG A 124 -7.59 -4.80 -15.88
CA ARG A 124 -7.78 -3.35 -16.04
C ARG A 124 -8.14 -2.99 -17.47
N VAL A 125 -7.45 -3.56 -18.46
CA VAL A 125 -7.77 -3.35 -19.88
C VAL A 125 -9.21 -3.79 -20.17
N HIS A 126 -9.64 -4.95 -19.69
CA HIS A 126 -11.02 -5.40 -19.83
C HIS A 126 -12.03 -4.47 -19.14
N GLN A 127 -11.73 -3.95 -17.94
CA GLN A 127 -12.59 -2.98 -17.26
C GLN A 127 -12.70 -1.66 -18.02
N VAL A 128 -11.60 -1.14 -18.56
CA VAL A 128 -11.60 0.08 -19.38
C VAL A 128 -12.42 -0.11 -20.66
N ILE A 129 -12.29 -1.26 -21.32
CA ILE A 129 -13.06 -1.59 -22.53
C ILE A 129 -14.55 -1.80 -22.17
N SER A 130 -14.85 -2.49 -21.08
CA SER A 130 -16.23 -2.75 -20.63
C SER A 130 -16.96 -1.50 -20.17
N ARG A 131 -16.27 -0.53 -19.54
CA ARG A 131 -16.83 0.79 -19.25
C ARG A 131 -17.12 1.61 -20.51
N ARG A 132 -16.28 1.48 -21.55
CA ARG A 132 -16.55 2.12 -22.86
C ARG A 132 -17.70 1.47 -23.62
N ASN A 133 -17.93 0.17 -23.41
CA ASN A 133 -18.98 -0.61 -24.08
C ASN A 133 -20.26 -0.81 -23.24
N SER A 134 -20.37 -0.19 -22.06
CA SER A 134 -21.62 -0.26 -21.28
C SER A 134 -22.69 0.62 -21.94
N PRO A 135 -23.91 0.10 -22.19
CA PRO A 135 -24.98 0.80 -22.89
C PRO A 135 -25.71 1.83 -22.00
N GLU A 136 -25.00 2.46 -21.06
CA GLU A 136 -25.54 3.44 -20.11
C GLU A 136 -25.14 4.88 -20.47
N ALA A 137 -24.45 5.08 -21.60
CA ALA A 137 -24.23 6.39 -22.23
C ALA A 137 -25.32 6.77 -23.25
N SER A 138 -26.50 6.14 -23.17
CA SER A 138 -27.68 6.46 -23.98
C SER A 138 -28.81 7.02 -23.11
N ALA A 139 -28.48 7.95 -22.21
CA ALA A 139 -29.46 8.80 -21.53
C ALA A 139 -29.10 10.27 -21.80
N LYS A 140 -29.53 10.71 -22.99
CA LYS A 140 -29.83 12.10 -23.43
C LYS A 140 -28.70 13.14 -23.38
N PRO A 141 -28.35 13.71 -24.54
CA PRO A 141 -28.23 15.14 -24.72
C PRO A 141 -29.54 15.67 -25.34
N VAL A 142 -30.33 16.44 -24.60
CA VAL A 142 -31.22 17.42 -25.24
C VAL A 142 -30.99 18.75 -24.52
N VAL A 143 -30.06 19.51 -25.10
CA VAL A 143 -29.91 20.94 -24.85
C VAL A 143 -30.93 21.66 -25.72
N GLY A 144 -31.79 22.45 -25.07
CA GLY A 144 -32.27 23.76 -25.56
C GLY A 144 -33.36 23.79 -26.63
N ALA A 145 -34.57 24.15 -26.22
CA ALA A 145 -35.45 25.04 -26.98
C ALA A 145 -36.15 25.98 -25.99
N ARG A 146 -36.28 27.22 -26.42
CA ARG A 146 -36.39 28.47 -25.67
C ARG A 146 -37.80 29.06 -25.83
N GLU A 147 -38.26 29.72 -24.76
CA GLU A 147 -39.30 30.79 -24.64
C GLU A 147 -40.73 30.54 -25.17
N GLU A 148 -41.73 30.69 -24.28
CA GLU A 148 -42.82 31.70 -24.32
C GLU A 148 -43.49 31.69 -22.92
N GLN A 149 -43.28 32.70 -22.07
CA GLN A 149 -44.13 33.89 -21.83
C GLN A 149 -45.59 33.62 -21.39
N GLY A 150 -45.94 34.19 -20.22
CA GLY A 150 -47.32 34.35 -19.72
C GLY A 150 -47.40 34.23 -18.18
N SER A 151 -46.93 35.21 -17.39
CA SER A 151 -47.74 36.21 -16.64
C SER A 151 -48.96 35.58 -15.92
N ASP A 152 -48.90 35.29 -14.62
CA ASP A 152 -49.03 36.21 -13.47
C ASP A 152 -50.40 36.93 -13.45
N GLU A 153 -51.36 36.42 -12.66
CA GLU A 153 -52.28 37.23 -11.86
C GLU A 153 -53.13 36.36 -10.89
N SER A 154 -52.90 36.61 -9.60
CA SER A 154 -53.89 36.81 -8.51
C SER A 154 -55.07 35.84 -8.30
N ASN A 155 -55.15 35.26 -7.09
CA ASN A 155 -56.03 35.83 -6.07
C ASN A 155 -55.74 35.30 -4.65
N GLU A 156 -55.45 36.24 -3.76
CA GLU A 156 -55.54 36.13 -2.30
C GLU A 156 -57.00 36.22 -1.83
N GLU A 157 -57.17 35.92 -0.53
CA GLU A 157 -58.27 36.29 0.38
C GLU A 157 -59.41 35.29 0.62
N GLY A 158 -59.59 34.97 1.91
CA GLY A 158 -60.78 34.27 2.40
C GLY A 158 -60.71 33.71 3.81
N ARG A 159 -60.36 34.53 4.82
CA ARG A 159 -60.61 34.24 6.24
C ARG A 159 -62.12 34.09 6.52
N GLY A 160 -62.49 33.14 7.38
CA GLY A 160 -63.79 33.09 8.09
C GLY A 160 -63.81 31.89 9.05
N ILE A 161 -63.38 32.03 10.31
CA ILE A 161 -64.20 32.32 11.52
C ILE A 161 -65.31 31.29 11.80
N GLY A 162 -65.11 30.49 12.87
CA GLY A 162 -65.97 30.54 14.07
C GLY A 162 -67.18 29.61 14.19
N ASN A 163 -67.10 28.76 15.24
CA ASN A 163 -68.12 28.31 16.21
C ASN A 163 -69.56 27.97 15.78
N GLY A 164 -69.97 26.78 16.23
CA GLY A 164 -71.35 26.35 16.44
C GLY A 164 -71.37 24.94 17.02
#